data_AF-A0A4V1XSJ1-F1
#
_entry.id   AF-A0A4V1XSJ1-F1
#
_cell.length_a   1.000
_cell.length_b   1.000
_cell.length_c   1.000
_cell.angle_alpha   90.00
_cell.angle_beta   90.00
_cell.angle_gamma   90.00
#
_symmetry.space_group_name_H-M   'P 1'
#
loop_
_entity.id
_entity.type
_entity.pdbx_description
1 polymer ?
#
loop_
_entity_poly.entity_id
_entity_poly.type
_entity_poly.pdbx_seq_one_letter_code
_entity_poly.pdbx_strand_id
1 'polypeptide(L)'
;MAQNISVKWNFGGPTPPGGRRRRRNVHRQMTLDVDPRAAREAERVRRYFDDGYTSYYKYLGIIETGRWGVALLCRQKKREKPDREERWFVVKRIFDELMQDKLHKEIKILKRLRGAPHIVQVLAIDPDPFEALSRGALIMEYVENGTVGDIIYRMKEQVYPLPNRLLLRFFVCLLIGDPSPPGGEHDIVPILKLIDFGEALYDPNPYVTDMGVKTNIFHIGRLMRMLISLDTTWELPPGEVTMPVQGGGERAISTASASIAKPNHPNLDDGLRNLVMLCTAVKVEDRPSLDWLWDTLMNLIFTRTPAYYAQRNLPWAKLEEDGAIQDLIHYIVYHYGSTNDVGIEAGEMDGIE
;
A
#
# COMPACT_ATOMS: atom_id res chain seq x y z
N MET A 1 0.54 3.78 -19.66
CA MET A 1 1.97 4.11 -19.46
C MET A 1 2.70 3.15 -18.51
N ALA A 2 2.01 2.50 -17.54
CA ALA A 2 2.59 1.51 -16.62
C ALA A 2 2.60 0.04 -17.14
N GLN A 3 2.06 -0.23 -18.33
CA GLN A 3 1.90 -1.59 -18.88
C GLN A 3 3.21 -2.36 -19.05
N ASN A 4 4.36 -1.68 -19.09
CA ASN A 4 5.65 -2.32 -19.35
C ASN A 4 6.52 -2.42 -18.09
N ILE A 5 5.99 -2.21 -16.89
CA ILE A 5 6.77 -2.26 -15.64
C ILE A 5 6.22 -3.37 -14.75
N SER A 6 7.05 -4.37 -14.45
CA SER A 6 6.75 -5.38 -13.43
C SER A 6 7.35 -4.95 -12.09
N VAL A 7 6.54 -4.94 -11.04
CA VAL A 7 6.97 -4.60 -9.68
C VAL A 7 7.09 -5.89 -8.86
N LYS A 8 8.23 -6.04 -8.18
CA LYS A 8 8.42 -7.07 -7.16
C LYS A 8 7.96 -6.51 -5.82
N TRP A 9 7.08 -7.23 -5.14
CA TRP A 9 6.49 -6.80 -3.89
C TRP A 9 7.19 -7.50 -2.73
N ASN A 10 7.56 -6.74 -1.71
CA ASN A 10 8.02 -7.26 -0.43
C ASN A 10 7.10 -6.70 0.65
N PHE A 11 6.57 -7.55 1.54
CA PHE A 11 5.91 -7.08 2.76
C PHE A 11 6.99 -6.70 3.77
N GLY A 12 7.07 -5.41 4.11
CA GLY A 12 7.72 -4.98 5.34
C GLY A 12 6.96 -5.54 6.54
N GLY A 13 7.67 -5.83 7.63
CA GLY A 13 7.03 -6.14 8.91
C GLY A 13 6.20 -4.95 9.42
N PRO A 14 5.34 -5.15 10.44
CA PRO A 14 4.55 -4.07 11.01
C PRO A 14 5.45 -2.91 11.44
N THR A 15 5.11 -1.70 11.00
CA THR A 15 5.78 -0.48 11.42
C THR A 15 5.39 -0.25 12.89
N PRO A 16 6.32 0.07 13.81
CA PRO A 16 5.96 0.36 15.18
C PRO A 16 4.89 1.46 15.25
N PRO A 17 3.93 1.41 16.20
CA PRO A 17 2.80 2.34 16.23
C PRO A 17 3.26 3.80 16.17
N GLY A 18 3.04 4.44 15.02
CA GLY A 18 3.25 5.86 14.79
C GLY A 18 2.12 6.67 15.42
N GLY A 19 1.98 6.62 16.75
CA GLY A 19 1.04 7.47 17.46
C GLY A 19 1.38 8.95 17.25
N ARG A 20 0.34 9.80 17.07
CA ARG A 20 0.46 11.26 17.09
C ARG A 20 1.19 11.71 18.36
N ARG A 21 2.50 11.97 18.26
CA ARG A 21 3.28 12.51 19.37
C ARG A 21 2.95 13.99 19.55
N ARG A 22 2.06 14.28 20.51
CA ARG A 22 2.13 15.57 21.22
C ARG A 22 3.54 15.73 21.78
N ARG A 23 4.15 16.88 21.48
CA ARG A 23 5.45 17.37 21.95
C ARG A 23 5.79 16.89 23.36
N ARG A 24 6.67 15.89 23.49
CA ARG A 24 7.50 15.67 24.68
C ARG A 24 8.82 15.04 24.26
N ASN A 25 9.89 15.56 24.86
CA ASN A 25 11.31 15.33 24.60
C ASN A 25 11.66 13.92 24.11
N VAL A 26 12.25 13.85 22.92
CA VAL A 26 12.85 12.63 22.35
C VAL A 26 14.20 12.42 23.03
N HIS A 27 14.17 11.81 24.22
CA HIS A 27 15.29 11.10 24.84
C HIS A 27 14.73 9.80 25.42
N ARG A 28 14.47 8.83 24.55
CA ARG A 28 14.37 7.43 24.95
C ARG A 28 14.81 6.56 23.78
N GLN A 29 16.07 6.17 23.83
CA GLN A 29 16.64 5.06 23.07
C GLN A 29 15.83 3.80 23.39
N MET A 30 15.11 3.29 22.40
CA MET A 30 14.91 1.86 22.24
C MET A 30 16.00 1.40 21.28
N THR A 31 17.06 0.81 21.83
CA THR A 31 18.13 0.16 21.07
C THR A 31 17.58 -1.14 20.46
N LEU A 32 16.89 -1.00 19.33
CA LEU A 32 16.97 -2.02 18.28
C LEU A 32 18.39 -1.96 17.73
N ASP A 33 19.03 -3.10 17.55
CA ASP A 33 20.39 -3.20 17.02
C ASP A 33 20.37 -2.72 15.55
N VAL A 34 20.56 -1.42 15.36
CA VAL A 34 20.48 -0.78 14.04
C VAL A 34 21.64 -1.31 13.20
N ASP A 35 21.35 -1.83 12.00
CA ASP A 35 22.38 -2.28 11.05
C ASP A 35 23.51 -1.23 10.99
N PRO A 36 24.77 -1.59 11.31
CA PRO A 36 25.87 -0.62 11.33
C PRO A 36 26.05 0.13 10.01
N ARG A 37 25.65 -0.45 8.88
CA ARG A 37 25.66 0.20 7.56
C ARG A 37 24.59 1.29 7.48
N ALA A 38 23.39 1.02 8.00
CA ALA A 38 22.29 1.98 8.08
C ALA A 38 22.66 3.14 9.01
N ALA A 39 23.23 2.85 10.18
CA ALA A 39 23.71 3.87 11.11
C ALA A 39 24.77 4.80 10.47
N ARG A 40 25.70 4.25 9.68
CA ARG A 40 26.70 5.05 8.96
C ARG A 40 26.09 5.98 7.92
N GLU A 41 25.17 5.48 7.09
CA GLU A 41 24.51 6.34 6.08
C GLU A 41 23.60 7.40 6.74
N ALA A 42 22.90 7.04 7.82
CA ALA A 42 22.10 7.98 8.60
C ALA A 42 22.96 9.11 9.18
N GLU A 43 24.10 8.78 9.77
CA GLU A 43 25.04 9.75 10.32
C GLU A 43 25.64 10.66 9.25
N ARG A 44 25.91 10.14 8.04
CA ARG A 44 26.36 10.96 6.90
C ARG A 44 25.32 12.01 6.51
N VAL A 45 24.05 11.61 6.36
CA VAL A 45 22.96 12.55 6.02
C VAL A 45 22.74 13.54 7.16
N ARG A 46 22.79 13.09 8.42
CA ARG A 46 22.67 13.97 9.58
C ARG A 46 23.77 15.05 9.60
N ARG A 47 25.04 14.65 9.51
CA ARG A 47 26.18 15.59 9.48
C ARG A 47 26.08 16.55 8.31
N TYR A 48 25.72 16.04 7.13
CA TYR A 48 25.57 16.89 5.96
C TYR A 48 24.53 18.01 6.19
N PHE A 49 23.38 17.66 6.78
CA PHE A 49 22.40 18.67 7.15
C PHE A 49 22.89 19.59 8.25
N ASP A 50 23.59 19.07 9.26
CA ASP A 50 24.07 19.86 10.39
C ASP A 50 25.14 20.89 9.96
N ASP A 51 26.08 20.49 9.09
CA ASP A 51 27.26 21.28 8.71
C ASP A 51 26.96 22.43 7.75
N GLY A 52 26.03 22.23 6.81
CA GLY A 52 25.77 23.22 5.74
C GLY A 52 24.32 23.67 5.58
N TYR A 53 23.37 22.91 6.14
CA TYR A 53 21.95 23.06 5.77
C TYR A 53 21.01 23.06 6.97
N THR A 54 21.50 23.31 8.19
CA THR A 54 20.71 23.25 9.42
C THR A 54 19.50 24.20 9.36
N SER A 55 19.61 25.33 8.68
CA SER A 55 18.50 26.28 8.50
C SER A 55 17.43 25.80 7.51
N TYR A 56 17.72 24.81 6.66
CA TYR A 56 16.86 24.31 5.60
C TYR A 56 16.26 22.94 5.92
N TYR A 57 17.08 22.02 6.41
CA TYR A 57 16.74 20.61 6.55
C TYR A 57 16.99 20.10 7.96
N LYS A 58 16.33 19.00 8.30
CA LYS A 58 16.54 18.28 9.55
C LYS A 58 16.39 16.79 9.30
N TYR A 59 17.39 16.03 9.71
CA TYR A 59 17.29 14.57 9.81
C TYR A 59 16.44 14.21 11.03
N LEU A 60 15.51 13.26 10.87
CA LEU A 60 14.59 12.85 11.93
C LEU A 60 14.81 11.40 12.39
N GLY A 61 15.25 10.50 11.52
CA GLY A 61 15.47 9.11 11.89
C GLY A 61 15.59 8.16 10.71
N ILE A 62 15.95 6.92 11.01
CA ILE A 62 15.80 5.78 10.07
C ILE A 62 14.34 5.31 10.16
N ILE A 63 13.68 5.15 9.02
CA ILE A 63 12.32 4.59 8.97
C ILE A 63 12.29 3.16 8.47
N GLU A 64 13.25 2.74 7.65
CA GLU A 64 13.33 1.37 7.13
C GLU A 64 14.78 1.01 6.78
N THR A 65 15.14 -0.25 6.98
CA THR A 65 16.45 -0.79 6.61
C THR A 65 16.26 -1.98 5.67
N GLY A 66 16.56 -1.76 4.40
CA GLY A 66 16.46 -2.79 3.38
C GLY A 66 17.76 -3.59 3.21
N ARG A 67 17.70 -4.62 2.38
CA ARG A 67 18.85 -5.47 2.04
C ARG A 67 20.05 -4.69 1.47
N TRP A 68 19.76 -3.64 0.70
CA TRP A 68 20.75 -2.91 -0.10
C TRP A 68 20.95 -1.46 0.34
N GLY A 69 20.15 -0.99 1.30
CA GLY A 69 20.10 0.43 1.62
C GLY A 69 19.23 0.76 2.80
N VAL A 70 19.12 2.06 3.08
CA VAL A 70 18.37 2.61 4.20
C VAL A 70 17.44 3.71 3.70
N ALA A 71 16.25 3.81 4.29
CA ALA A 71 15.33 4.92 4.10
C ALA A 71 15.35 5.81 5.34
N LEU A 72 15.61 7.10 5.12
CA LEU A 72 15.81 8.10 6.18
C LEU A 72 14.70 9.15 6.11
N LEU A 73 14.02 9.39 7.22
CA LEU A 73 13.03 10.45 7.32
C LEU A 73 13.72 11.78 7.58
N CYS A 74 13.37 12.75 6.75
CA CYS A 74 13.91 14.09 6.77
C CYS A 74 12.77 15.11 6.72
N ARG A 75 13.07 16.34 7.12
CA ARG A 75 12.12 17.45 7.11
C ARG A 75 12.76 18.69 6.49
N GLN A 76 12.04 19.30 5.56
CA GLN A 76 12.30 20.64 5.05
C GLN A 76 11.59 21.65 5.95
N LYS A 77 12.32 22.64 6.45
CA LYS A 77 11.77 23.72 7.29
C LYS A 77 11.09 24.77 6.41
N LYS A 78 10.00 25.37 6.91
CA LYS A 78 9.34 26.50 6.25
C LYS A 78 10.30 27.68 6.13
N ARG A 79 10.27 28.37 4.99
CA ARG A 79 11.02 29.62 4.76
C ARG A 79 10.19 30.57 3.89
N GLU A 80 10.35 31.87 4.13
CA GLU A 80 9.69 32.90 3.33
C GLU A 80 10.52 33.34 2.10
N LYS A 81 11.84 33.15 2.13
CA LYS A 81 12.76 33.58 1.05
C LYS A 81 13.90 32.57 0.83
N PRO A 82 13.93 31.84 -0.30
CA PRO A 82 12.80 31.62 -1.22
C PRO A 82 11.62 31.00 -0.47
N ASP A 83 10.40 31.28 -0.91
CA ASP A 83 9.20 30.72 -0.30
C ASP A 83 9.19 29.19 -0.44
N ARG A 84 9.13 28.51 0.69
CA ARG A 84 9.18 27.05 0.79
C ARG A 84 8.31 26.61 1.94
N GLU A 85 7.36 25.74 1.64
CA GLU A 85 6.53 25.11 2.67
C GLU A 85 7.30 24.08 3.49
N GLU A 86 6.85 23.88 4.72
CA GLU A 86 7.32 22.77 5.57
C GLU A 86 6.81 21.45 4.96
N ARG A 87 7.70 20.47 4.81
CA ARG A 87 7.33 19.14 4.33
C ARG A 87 8.26 18.06 4.86
N TRP A 88 7.72 16.85 4.97
CA TRP A 88 8.47 15.64 5.25
C TRP A 88 8.81 14.93 3.95
N PHE A 89 9.98 14.30 3.92
CA PHE A 89 10.44 13.54 2.77
C PHE A 89 11.35 12.40 3.21
N VAL A 90 11.47 11.41 2.34
CA VAL A 90 12.33 10.25 2.55
C VAL A 90 13.55 10.36 1.66
N VAL A 91 14.71 10.06 2.24
CA VAL A 91 15.98 9.92 1.53
C VAL A 91 16.37 8.45 1.55
N LYS A 92 16.30 7.79 0.40
CA LYS A 92 16.76 6.41 0.21
C LYS A 92 18.21 6.42 -0.23
N ARG A 93 19.06 5.72 0.52
CA ARG A 93 20.51 5.60 0.34
C ARG A 93 20.87 4.13 0.21
N ILE A 94 21.89 3.82 -0.59
CA ILE A 94 22.43 2.46 -0.71
C ILE A 94 23.71 2.28 0.13
N PHE A 95 23.99 1.05 0.55
CA PHE A 95 25.17 0.74 1.35
C PHE A 95 26.45 0.56 0.51
N ASP A 96 26.31 0.11 -0.73
CA ASP A 96 27.41 -0.30 -1.60
C ASP A 96 27.34 0.45 -2.94
N GLU A 97 28.48 0.90 -3.44
CA GLU A 97 28.60 1.55 -4.75
C GLU A 97 28.24 0.61 -5.90
N LEU A 98 28.50 -0.70 -5.74
CA LEU A 98 28.12 -1.71 -6.73
C LEU A 98 26.60 -1.79 -6.95
N MET A 99 25.81 -1.26 -6.01
CA MET A 99 24.35 -1.21 -6.11
C MET A 99 23.83 0.13 -6.64
N GLN A 100 24.70 1.05 -7.07
CA GLN A 100 24.28 2.35 -7.63
C GLN A 100 23.40 2.18 -8.85
N ASP A 101 23.69 1.21 -9.71
CA ASP A 101 22.90 0.96 -10.91
C ASP A 101 21.44 0.60 -10.59
N LYS A 102 21.20 -0.10 -9.47
CA LYS A 102 19.84 -0.38 -9.00
C LYS A 102 19.11 0.88 -8.57
N LEU A 103 19.78 1.76 -7.81
CA LEU A 103 19.20 3.03 -7.39
C LEU A 103 18.95 3.96 -8.58
N HIS A 104 19.89 4.04 -9.54
CA HIS A 104 19.72 4.81 -10.77
C HIS A 104 18.56 4.29 -11.62
N LYS A 105 18.42 2.96 -11.72
CA LYS A 105 17.28 2.33 -12.40
C LYS A 105 15.96 2.68 -11.71
N GLU A 106 15.90 2.60 -10.39
CA GLU A 106 14.73 2.99 -9.59
C GLU A 106 14.35 4.46 -9.83
N ILE A 107 15.32 5.37 -9.74
CA ILE A 107 15.14 6.80 -10.05
C ILE A 107 14.59 6.99 -11.46
N LYS A 108 15.14 6.28 -12.46
CA LYS A 108 14.70 6.37 -13.86
C LYS A 108 13.27 5.88 -14.04
N ILE A 109 12.89 4.79 -13.37
CA ILE A 109 11.52 4.25 -13.38
C ILE A 109 10.56 5.26 -12.75
N LEU A 110 10.85 5.72 -11.53
CA LEU A 110 9.98 6.66 -10.82
C LEU A 110 9.86 8.01 -11.52
N LYS A 111 10.92 8.50 -12.19
CA LYS A 111 10.85 9.72 -13.02
C LYS A 111 9.86 9.55 -14.20
N ARG A 112 9.74 8.36 -14.78
CA ARG A 112 8.74 8.08 -15.83
C ARG A 112 7.32 7.97 -15.30
N LEU A 113 7.17 7.59 -14.04
CA LEU A 113 5.89 7.45 -13.34
C LEU A 113 5.50 8.72 -12.56
N ARG A 114 6.23 9.82 -12.77
CA ARG A 114 5.93 11.11 -12.14
C ARG A 114 4.53 11.57 -12.52
N GLY A 115 3.77 12.03 -11.54
CA GLY A 115 2.38 12.45 -11.68
C GLY A 115 1.37 11.34 -11.44
N ALA A 116 1.77 10.07 -11.37
CA ALA A 116 0.88 8.96 -11.03
C ALA A 116 0.55 8.97 -9.52
N PRO A 117 -0.69 9.29 -9.09
CA PRO A 117 -0.96 9.63 -7.69
C PRO A 117 -0.89 8.45 -6.73
N HIS A 118 -1.11 7.23 -7.23
CA HIS A 118 -0.93 5.99 -6.48
C HIS A 118 0.50 5.46 -6.53
N ILE A 119 1.47 6.25 -6.97
CA ILE A 119 2.89 5.88 -6.97
C ILE A 119 3.63 6.96 -6.19
N VAL A 120 4.60 6.54 -5.38
CA VAL A 120 5.42 7.49 -4.63
C VAL A 120 6.17 8.44 -5.58
N GLN A 121 6.07 9.73 -5.30
CA GLN A 121 6.62 10.78 -6.13
C GLN A 121 8.06 11.12 -5.75
N VAL A 122 8.94 11.20 -6.76
CA VAL A 122 10.30 11.72 -6.61
C VAL A 122 10.22 13.22 -6.39
N LEU A 123 10.89 13.71 -5.36
CA LEU A 123 10.98 15.13 -5.06
C LEU A 123 12.30 15.70 -5.57
N ALA A 124 12.22 16.89 -6.18
CA ALA A 124 13.37 17.76 -6.27
C ALA A 124 13.48 18.55 -4.95
N ILE A 125 14.68 18.57 -4.38
CA ILE A 125 15.06 19.55 -3.37
C ILE A 125 16.16 20.41 -3.97
N ASP A 126 16.04 21.72 -3.77
CA ASP A 126 16.94 22.73 -4.31
C ASP A 126 17.57 23.49 -3.12
N PRO A 127 18.88 23.77 -3.10
CA PRO A 127 19.88 23.02 -3.87
C PRO A 127 19.76 21.52 -3.53
N ASP A 128 20.06 20.62 -4.49
CA ASP A 128 20.10 19.19 -4.19
C ASP A 128 21.31 18.93 -3.28
N PRO A 129 21.09 18.68 -1.97
CA PRO A 129 22.16 18.51 -1.02
C PRO A 129 22.97 17.23 -1.30
N PHE A 130 22.49 16.32 -2.15
CA PHE A 130 23.13 15.04 -2.37
C PHE A 130 23.98 15.00 -3.64
N GLU A 131 24.02 16.05 -4.46
CA GLU A 131 24.97 16.18 -5.57
C GLU A 131 26.42 16.16 -5.09
N ALA A 132 26.69 16.71 -3.89
CA ALA A 132 28.01 16.73 -3.28
C ALA A 132 28.41 15.41 -2.59
N LEU A 133 27.45 14.48 -2.39
CA LEU A 133 27.76 13.16 -1.83
C LEU A 133 28.15 12.21 -2.97
N SER A 134 29.25 11.48 -2.80
CA SER A 134 29.82 10.56 -3.80
C SER A 134 28.89 9.42 -4.27
N ARG A 135 27.72 9.28 -3.65
CA ARG A 135 26.73 8.25 -3.96
C ARG A 135 25.38 8.89 -4.16
N GLY A 136 24.66 8.51 -5.22
CA GLY A 136 23.32 8.99 -5.50
C GLY A 136 22.35 8.77 -4.33
N ALA A 137 21.39 9.68 -4.19
CA ALA A 137 20.28 9.55 -3.26
C ALA A 137 18.96 9.59 -4.05
N LEU A 138 17.99 8.80 -3.64
CA LEU A 138 16.62 8.91 -4.12
C LEU A 138 15.80 9.64 -3.07
N ILE A 139 15.27 10.79 -3.45
CA ILE A 139 14.49 11.67 -2.58
C ILE A 139 13.04 11.57 -3.02
N MET A 140 12.16 11.22 -2.09
CA MET A 140 10.76 10.97 -2.40
C MET A 140 9.85 11.58 -1.35
N GLU A 141 8.58 11.76 -1.70
CA GLU A 141 7.57 12.16 -0.73
C GLU A 141 7.52 11.17 0.43
N TYR A 142 7.18 11.67 1.61
CA TYR A 142 6.85 10.81 2.73
C TYR A 142 5.39 10.38 2.62
N VAL A 143 5.14 9.07 2.55
CA VAL A 143 3.79 8.52 2.57
C VAL A 143 3.36 8.36 4.01
N GLU A 144 2.39 9.16 4.42
CA GLU A 144 1.88 9.19 5.79
C GLU A 144 0.93 8.01 6.06
N ASN A 145 0.72 7.71 7.34
CA ASN A 145 -0.26 6.73 7.86
C ASN A 145 0.09 5.24 7.74
N GLY A 146 1.31 4.91 7.33
CA GLY A 146 1.85 3.55 7.42
C GLY A 146 1.58 2.70 6.17
N THR A 147 1.74 1.38 6.32
CA THR A 147 1.67 0.41 5.23
C THR A 147 0.35 -0.35 5.22
N VAL A 148 0.06 -1.05 4.12
CA VAL A 148 -1.05 -2.03 4.07
C VAL A 148 -0.87 -3.15 5.10
N GLY A 149 0.38 -3.52 5.42
CA GLY A 149 0.67 -4.46 6.51
C GLY A 149 0.19 -3.94 7.86
N ASP A 150 0.32 -2.64 8.12
CA ASP A 150 -0.22 -2.01 9.33
C ASP A 150 -1.75 -2.08 9.34
N ILE A 151 -2.42 -1.81 8.22
CA ILE A 151 -3.89 -1.98 8.11
C ILE A 151 -4.30 -3.42 8.47
N ILE A 152 -3.63 -4.42 7.90
CA ILE A 152 -3.93 -5.84 8.19
C ILE A 152 -3.71 -6.16 9.66
N TYR A 153 -2.58 -5.71 10.23
CA TYR A 153 -2.28 -5.91 11.65
C TYR A 153 -3.38 -5.33 12.56
N ARG A 154 -3.80 -4.08 12.28
CA ARG A 154 -4.84 -3.37 13.03
C ARG A 154 -6.20 -4.06 12.92
N MET A 155 -6.51 -4.60 11.74
CA MET A 155 -7.75 -5.32 11.49
C MET A 155 -7.80 -6.69 12.17
N LYS A 156 -6.67 -7.33 12.46
CA LYS A 156 -6.65 -8.61 13.21
C LYS A 156 -7.23 -8.49 14.61
N GLU A 157 -7.21 -7.29 15.19
CA GLU A 157 -7.79 -7.01 16.51
C GLU A 157 -9.29 -6.73 16.45
N GLN A 158 -9.87 -6.59 15.25
CA GLN A 158 -11.30 -6.37 15.07
C GLN A 158 -12.04 -7.70 14.92
N VAL A 159 -13.26 -7.75 15.46
CA VAL A 159 -14.14 -8.94 15.38
C VAL A 159 -14.84 -9.04 14.01
N TYR A 160 -14.87 -7.94 13.26
CA TYR A 160 -15.54 -7.83 11.97
C TYR A 160 -14.52 -7.70 10.82
N PRO A 161 -14.89 -8.13 9.59
CA PRO A 161 -14.02 -8.06 8.42
C PRO A 161 -13.95 -6.63 7.84
N LEU A 162 -13.00 -6.41 6.93
CA LEU A 162 -13.04 -5.22 6.08
C LEU A 162 -14.32 -5.22 5.22
N PRO A 163 -15.02 -4.09 5.09
CA PRO A 163 -16.17 -3.95 4.19
C PRO A 163 -15.79 -4.27 2.74
N ASN A 164 -16.68 -4.97 2.03
CA ASN A 164 -16.48 -5.30 0.62
C ASN A 164 -16.36 -4.04 -0.23
N ARG A 165 -17.13 -3.00 0.12
CA ARG A 165 -17.01 -1.72 -0.56
C ARG A 165 -15.62 -1.16 -0.39
N LEU A 166 -15.08 -1.10 0.83
CA LEU A 166 -13.70 -0.66 1.06
C LEU A 166 -12.68 -1.49 0.26
N LEU A 167 -12.79 -2.82 0.28
CA LEU A 167 -11.92 -3.71 -0.48
C LEU A 167 -11.95 -3.43 -1.99
N LEU A 168 -13.12 -3.17 -2.58
CA LEU A 168 -13.24 -2.82 -4.00
C LEU A 168 -12.47 -1.55 -4.35
N ARG A 169 -12.50 -0.51 -3.49
CA ARG A 169 -11.77 0.75 -3.75
C ARG A 169 -10.27 0.57 -3.58
N PHE A 170 -9.83 -0.23 -2.61
CA PHE A 170 -8.41 -0.62 -2.51
C PHE A 170 -7.95 -1.39 -3.75
N PHE A 171 -8.79 -2.27 -4.31
CA PHE A 171 -8.47 -2.99 -5.54
C PHE A 171 -8.25 -2.01 -6.70
N VAL A 172 -9.13 -1.01 -6.83
CA VAL A 172 -8.98 0.06 -7.84
C VAL A 172 -7.70 0.85 -7.66
N CYS A 173 -7.39 1.29 -6.43
CA CYS A 173 -6.17 2.03 -6.13
C CYS A 173 -4.91 1.30 -6.62
N LEU A 174 -4.90 -0.04 -6.47
CA LEU A 174 -3.79 -0.88 -6.88
C LEU A 174 -3.69 -1.09 -8.40
N LEU A 175 -4.79 -0.89 -9.15
CA LEU A 175 -4.85 -1.11 -10.59
C LEU A 175 -4.59 0.14 -11.45
N ILE A 176 -5.28 1.26 -11.18
CA ILE A 176 -5.34 2.36 -12.17
C ILE A 176 -4.19 3.35 -12.02
N GLY A 177 -3.83 3.67 -10.78
CA GLY A 177 -3.02 4.86 -10.55
C GLY A 177 -3.68 6.18 -10.98
N ASP A 178 -5.02 6.27 -11.05
CA ASP A 178 -5.77 7.49 -11.36
C ASP A 178 -6.08 8.33 -10.10
N PRO A 179 -5.76 9.64 -10.06
CA PRO A 179 -6.07 10.53 -8.92
C PRO A 179 -7.55 10.63 -8.55
N SER A 180 -8.45 10.38 -9.49
CA SER A 180 -9.87 10.66 -9.34
C SER A 180 -10.67 9.58 -10.05
N PRO A 181 -10.63 8.34 -9.52
CA PRO A 181 -11.43 7.27 -10.08
C PRO A 181 -12.90 7.68 -10.10
N PRO A 182 -13.66 7.26 -11.13
CA PRO A 182 -15.05 7.68 -11.29
C PRO A 182 -15.88 7.48 -10.01
N GLY A 183 -16.56 8.53 -9.56
CA GLY A 183 -17.47 8.46 -8.41
C GLY A 183 -16.89 8.90 -7.06
N GLY A 184 -15.75 9.60 -7.02
CA GLY A 184 -15.23 10.20 -5.78
C GLY A 184 -14.74 9.15 -4.78
N GLU A 185 -14.18 8.03 -5.26
CA GLU A 185 -13.86 6.89 -4.39
C GLU A 185 -12.92 7.26 -3.22
N HIS A 186 -12.01 8.20 -3.45
CA HIS A 186 -11.07 8.70 -2.43
C HIS A 186 -11.69 9.64 -1.39
N ASP A 187 -12.98 10.00 -1.54
CA ASP A 187 -13.75 10.69 -0.50
C ASP A 187 -14.08 9.75 0.67
N ILE A 188 -14.02 8.42 0.42
CA ILE A 188 -14.39 7.39 1.38
C ILE A 188 -13.15 6.63 1.88
N VAL A 189 -12.11 6.50 1.05
CA VAL A 189 -10.92 5.68 1.36
C VAL A 189 -9.62 6.47 1.11
N PRO A 190 -8.54 6.20 1.86
CA PRO A 190 -7.27 6.86 1.61
C PRO A 190 -6.63 6.34 0.32
N ILE A 191 -5.89 7.20 -0.36
CA ILE A 191 -5.09 6.84 -1.53
C ILE A 191 -3.97 5.89 -1.11
N LEU A 192 -4.00 4.65 -1.62
CA LEU A 192 -2.88 3.73 -1.50
C LEU A 192 -1.78 4.10 -2.50
N LYS A 193 -0.52 4.12 -2.05
CA LYS A 193 0.65 4.39 -2.89
C LYS A 193 1.60 3.21 -2.97
N LEU A 194 2.03 2.89 -4.19
CA LEU A 194 3.08 1.94 -4.48
C LEU A 194 4.44 2.57 -4.23
N ILE A 195 5.27 1.84 -3.48
CA ILE A 195 6.63 2.22 -3.11
C ILE A 195 7.61 1.13 -3.52
N ASP A 196 8.91 1.43 -3.39
CA ASP A 196 10.03 0.51 -3.59
C ASP A 196 10.10 -0.14 -4.99
N PHE A 197 10.67 0.62 -5.94
CA PHE A 197 10.85 0.17 -7.33
C PHE A 197 12.27 -0.37 -7.58
N GLY A 198 13.03 -0.68 -6.53
CA GLY A 198 14.43 -1.10 -6.62
C GLY A 198 14.65 -2.39 -7.40
N GLU A 199 13.65 -3.28 -7.40
CA GLU A 199 13.65 -4.55 -8.15
C GLU A 199 12.68 -4.53 -9.35
N ALA A 200 12.10 -3.38 -9.68
CA ALA A 200 11.19 -3.26 -10.81
C ALA A 200 11.92 -3.49 -12.14
N LEU A 201 11.25 -4.15 -13.08
CA LEU A 201 11.79 -4.50 -14.39
C LEU A 201 10.94 -3.87 -15.51
N TYR A 202 11.58 -3.55 -16.62
CA TYR A 202 10.85 -3.30 -17.86
C TYR A 202 10.55 -4.64 -18.52
N ASP A 203 9.29 -4.85 -18.92
CA ASP A 203 8.94 -5.95 -19.81
C ASP A 203 9.56 -5.64 -21.19
N PRO A 204 10.49 -6.47 -21.68
CA PRO A 204 11.12 -6.25 -22.98
C PRO A 204 10.17 -6.49 -24.15
N ASN A 205 9.05 -7.21 -23.93
CA ASN A 205 8.10 -7.55 -24.99
C ASN A 205 6.62 -7.46 -24.51
N PRO A 206 6.17 -6.25 -24.14
CA PRO A 206 4.88 -6.04 -23.51
C PRO A 206 3.70 -6.31 -24.46
N TYR A 207 3.91 -6.16 -25.77
CA TYR A 207 2.85 -6.32 -26.78
C TYR A 207 2.64 -7.76 -27.24
N VAL A 208 3.51 -8.69 -26.86
CA VAL A 208 3.43 -10.09 -27.29
C VAL A 208 2.99 -11.01 -26.17
N THR A 209 3.43 -10.76 -24.93
CA THR A 209 3.18 -11.70 -23.83
C THR A 209 2.44 -11.10 -22.64
N ASP A 210 2.38 -9.76 -22.53
CA ASP A 210 1.77 -9.03 -21.41
C ASP A 210 2.22 -9.54 -20.02
N MET A 211 3.41 -10.16 -19.94
CA MET A 211 3.85 -10.90 -18.76
C MET A 211 4.04 -9.98 -17.56
N GLY A 212 4.54 -8.76 -17.78
CA GLY A 212 4.65 -7.74 -16.75
C GLY A 212 3.30 -7.44 -16.09
N VAL A 213 2.26 -7.19 -16.89
CA VAL A 213 0.90 -6.92 -16.39
C VAL A 213 0.31 -8.15 -15.72
N LYS A 214 0.41 -9.34 -16.33
CA LYS A 214 -0.10 -10.58 -15.74
C LYS A 214 0.57 -10.94 -14.42
N THR A 215 1.84 -10.57 -14.25
CA THR A 215 2.55 -10.71 -12.97
C THR A 215 2.07 -9.68 -11.95
N ASN A 216 1.86 -8.43 -12.36
CA ASN A 216 1.31 -7.40 -11.47
C ASN A 216 -0.12 -7.75 -11.00
N ILE A 217 -0.99 -8.19 -11.91
CA ILE A 217 -2.37 -8.67 -11.59
C ILE A 217 -2.30 -9.78 -10.54
N PHE A 218 -1.38 -10.73 -10.70
CA PHE A 218 -1.18 -11.80 -9.75
C PHE A 218 -0.77 -11.30 -8.35
N HIS A 219 0.17 -10.36 -8.30
CA HIS A 219 0.60 -9.76 -7.04
C HIS A 219 -0.50 -8.91 -6.38
N ILE A 220 -1.28 -8.15 -7.16
CA ILE A 220 -2.44 -7.39 -6.67
C ILE A 220 -3.48 -8.35 -6.10
N GLY A 221 -3.78 -9.45 -6.79
CA GLY A 221 -4.68 -10.47 -6.27
C GLY A 221 -4.21 -11.06 -4.94
N ARG A 222 -2.90 -11.28 -4.76
CA ARG A 222 -2.35 -11.71 -3.47
C ARG A 222 -2.52 -10.65 -2.39
N LEU A 223 -2.27 -9.37 -2.69
CA LEU A 223 -2.53 -8.26 -1.78
C LEU A 223 -3.98 -8.21 -1.32
N MET A 224 -4.91 -8.33 -2.27
CA MET A 224 -6.34 -8.38 -1.96
C MET A 224 -6.70 -9.59 -1.10
N ARG A 225 -6.12 -10.77 -1.38
CA ARG A 225 -6.32 -11.95 -0.54
C ARG A 225 -5.81 -11.72 0.88
N MET A 226 -4.67 -11.09 1.07
CA MET A 226 -4.14 -10.80 2.41
C MET A 226 -5.00 -9.78 3.18
N LEU A 227 -5.57 -8.79 2.50
CA LEU A 227 -6.55 -7.87 3.08
C LEU A 227 -7.84 -8.60 3.49
N ILE A 228 -8.35 -9.50 2.66
CA ILE A 228 -9.58 -10.26 2.91
C ILE A 228 -9.41 -11.26 4.07
N SER A 229 -8.30 -12.01 4.05
CA SER A 229 -8.05 -13.10 4.99
C SER A 229 -7.35 -12.66 6.27
N LEU A 230 -6.80 -11.44 6.27
CA LEU A 230 -5.87 -10.93 7.27
C LEU A 230 -4.63 -11.83 7.48
N ASP A 231 -4.37 -12.76 6.56
CA ASP A 231 -3.19 -13.60 6.56
C ASP A 231 -2.13 -12.98 5.64
N THR A 232 -1.00 -12.56 6.20
CA THR A 232 0.11 -11.91 5.49
C THR A 232 1.06 -12.92 4.82
N THR A 233 0.73 -14.21 4.81
CA THR A 233 1.55 -15.25 4.17
C THR A 233 1.58 -15.03 2.66
N TRP A 234 2.75 -14.69 2.09
CA TRP A 234 2.85 -14.36 0.66
C TRP A 234 2.58 -15.55 -0.27
N GLU A 235 3.18 -16.70 0.03
CA GLU A 235 3.04 -17.94 -0.73
C GLU A 235 2.11 -18.91 0.01
N LEU A 236 0.92 -19.13 -0.54
CA LEU A 236 0.02 -20.20 -0.09
C LEU A 236 -0.06 -21.29 -1.16
N PRO A 237 -0.25 -22.56 -0.76
CA PRO A 237 -0.45 -23.65 -1.72
C PRO A 237 -1.70 -23.36 -2.55
N PRO A 238 -1.66 -23.61 -3.87
CA PRO A 238 -2.82 -23.41 -4.71
C PRO A 238 -3.89 -24.48 -4.45
N GLY A 239 -5.14 -24.14 -4.71
CA GLY A 239 -6.27 -25.07 -4.70
C GLY A 239 -7.11 -24.91 -5.97
N GLU A 240 -7.82 -25.97 -6.35
CA GLU A 240 -8.72 -25.95 -7.50
C GLU A 240 -10.11 -25.47 -7.07
N VAL A 241 -10.64 -24.47 -7.77
CA VAL A 241 -11.95 -23.87 -7.48
C VAL A 241 -12.68 -23.61 -8.80
N THR A 242 -13.95 -24.01 -8.88
CA THR A 242 -14.82 -23.69 -10.02
C THR A 242 -15.36 -22.27 -9.86
N MET A 243 -15.13 -21.41 -10.86
CA MET A 243 -15.56 -20.02 -10.84
C MET A 243 -15.88 -19.50 -12.25
N PRO A 244 -16.69 -18.44 -12.38
CA PRO A 244 -16.94 -17.78 -13.65
C PRO A 244 -15.63 -17.23 -14.25
N VAL A 245 -15.47 -17.33 -15.57
CA VAL A 245 -14.26 -16.89 -16.28
C VAL A 245 -14.54 -15.84 -17.36
N GLN A 246 -13.49 -15.14 -17.78
CA GLN A 246 -13.52 -14.26 -18.94
C GLN A 246 -13.97 -15.05 -20.19
N GLY A 247 -14.92 -14.50 -20.95
CA GLY A 247 -15.56 -15.16 -22.09
C GLY A 247 -16.84 -15.93 -21.75
N GLY A 248 -17.23 -15.99 -20.47
CA GLY A 248 -18.46 -16.61 -20.00
C GLY A 248 -18.29 -18.07 -19.58
N GLY A 249 -19.28 -18.59 -18.84
CA GLY A 249 -19.25 -19.93 -18.27
C GLY A 249 -18.39 -20.06 -17.01
N GLU A 250 -18.36 -21.26 -16.44
CA GLU A 250 -17.56 -21.61 -15.26
C GLU A 250 -16.49 -22.64 -15.63
N ARG A 251 -15.32 -22.53 -15.00
CA ARG A 251 -14.21 -23.48 -15.19
C ARG A 251 -13.50 -23.72 -13.86
N ALA A 252 -12.97 -24.93 -13.69
CA ALA A 252 -12.06 -25.25 -12.60
C ALA A 252 -10.71 -24.55 -12.82
N ILE A 253 -10.36 -23.64 -11.91
CA ILE A 253 -9.12 -22.86 -11.94
C ILE A 253 -8.28 -23.22 -10.72
N SER A 254 -7.02 -23.55 -10.94
CA SER A 254 -6.03 -23.64 -9.86
C SER A 254 -5.59 -22.24 -9.46
N THR A 255 -5.86 -21.84 -8.22
CA THR A 255 -5.63 -20.48 -7.71
C THR A 255 -4.85 -20.48 -6.40
N ALA A 256 -3.92 -19.54 -6.26
CA ALA A 256 -3.17 -19.31 -5.01
C ALA A 256 -3.98 -18.61 -3.90
N SER A 257 -5.27 -18.36 -4.14
CA SER A 257 -6.20 -17.78 -3.16
C SER A 257 -7.40 -18.70 -2.86
N ALA A 258 -7.24 -20.02 -3.02
CA ALA A 258 -8.30 -20.98 -2.71
C ALA A 258 -8.76 -20.92 -1.23
N SER A 259 -7.93 -20.39 -0.33
CA SER A 259 -8.28 -20.17 1.07
C SER A 259 -9.48 -19.22 1.26
N ILE A 260 -9.73 -18.32 0.32
CA ILE A 260 -10.90 -17.42 0.34
C ILE A 260 -12.09 -17.97 -0.47
N ALA A 261 -12.06 -19.23 -0.92
CA ALA A 261 -13.23 -19.85 -1.55
C ALA A 261 -14.35 -20.11 -0.52
N LYS A 262 -15.59 -20.28 -0.97
CA LYS A 262 -16.69 -20.69 -0.09
C LYS A 262 -16.40 -22.07 0.54
N PRO A 263 -16.82 -22.34 1.79
CA PRO A 263 -17.64 -21.48 2.67
C PRO A 263 -16.85 -20.45 3.49
N ASN A 264 -15.53 -20.31 3.28
CA ASN A 264 -14.71 -19.39 4.07
C ASN A 264 -15.08 -17.94 3.81
N HIS A 265 -14.87 -17.04 4.78
CA HIS A 265 -15.22 -15.62 4.68
C HIS A 265 -16.66 -15.36 4.21
N PRO A 266 -17.69 -15.71 5.01
CA PRO A 266 -19.09 -15.64 4.61
C PRO A 266 -19.57 -14.21 4.27
N ASN A 267 -18.88 -13.17 4.77
CA ASN A 267 -19.22 -11.77 4.47
C ASN A 267 -18.62 -11.27 3.13
N LEU A 268 -17.76 -12.04 2.46
CA LEU A 268 -17.09 -11.59 1.24
C LEU A 268 -18.00 -11.74 0.00
N ASP A 269 -18.19 -10.65 -0.75
CA ASP A 269 -18.96 -10.58 -1.99
C ASP A 269 -18.43 -11.57 -3.04
N ASP A 270 -19.34 -12.31 -3.66
CA ASP A 270 -18.98 -13.36 -4.61
C ASP A 270 -18.25 -12.83 -5.85
N GLY A 271 -18.62 -11.63 -6.31
CA GLY A 271 -17.94 -10.98 -7.44
C GLY A 271 -16.50 -10.63 -7.09
N LEU A 272 -16.29 -9.99 -5.94
CA LEU A 272 -14.96 -9.66 -5.44
C LEU A 272 -14.11 -10.93 -5.19
N ARG A 273 -14.70 -11.95 -4.56
CA ARG A 273 -14.07 -13.25 -4.30
C ARG A 273 -13.54 -13.87 -5.59
N ASN A 274 -14.39 -13.98 -6.60
CA ASN A 274 -14.04 -14.57 -7.88
C ASN A 274 -12.94 -13.77 -8.58
N LEU A 275 -13.03 -12.43 -8.57
CA LEU A 275 -11.99 -11.57 -9.15
C LEU A 275 -10.61 -11.81 -8.51
N VAL A 276 -10.54 -11.85 -7.18
CA VAL A 276 -9.27 -12.07 -6.46
C VAL A 276 -8.69 -13.45 -6.77
N MET A 277 -9.53 -14.49 -6.81
CA MET A 277 -9.11 -15.85 -7.14
C MET A 277 -8.63 -15.97 -8.60
N LEU A 278 -9.31 -15.32 -9.55
CA LEU A 278 -8.89 -15.28 -10.96
C LEU A 278 -7.56 -14.54 -11.15
N CYS A 279 -7.37 -13.40 -10.46
CA CYS A 279 -6.11 -12.67 -10.49
C CYS A 279 -4.95 -13.55 -10.03
N THR A 280 -5.21 -14.45 -9.07
CA THR A 280 -4.23 -15.36 -8.50
C THR A 280 -4.23 -16.76 -9.13
N ALA A 281 -4.75 -16.90 -10.36
CA ALA A 281 -4.64 -18.15 -11.11
C ALA A 281 -3.18 -18.54 -11.34
N VAL A 282 -2.88 -19.83 -11.12
CA VAL A 282 -1.52 -20.39 -11.25
C VAL A 282 -1.05 -20.28 -12.71
N LYS A 283 -1.90 -20.72 -13.64
CA LYS A 283 -1.71 -20.57 -15.08
C LYS A 283 -1.87 -19.11 -15.47
N VAL A 284 -0.94 -18.59 -16.26
CA VAL A 284 -0.89 -17.16 -16.61
C VAL A 284 -2.04 -16.79 -17.55
N GLU A 285 -2.35 -17.69 -18.47
CA GLU A 285 -3.44 -17.60 -19.44
C GLU A 285 -4.83 -17.55 -18.79
N ASP A 286 -4.95 -18.07 -17.57
CA ASP A 286 -6.22 -18.06 -16.81
C ASP A 286 -6.43 -16.76 -16.04
N ARG A 287 -5.40 -15.91 -15.93
CA ARG A 287 -5.50 -14.60 -15.29
C ARG A 287 -6.24 -13.64 -16.23
N PRO A 288 -7.07 -12.73 -15.70
CA PRO A 288 -7.86 -11.82 -16.53
C PRO A 288 -6.96 -10.86 -17.32
N SER A 289 -7.43 -10.39 -18.48
CA SER A 289 -6.83 -9.20 -19.11
C SER A 289 -7.07 -7.96 -18.26
N LEU A 290 -6.22 -6.94 -18.40
CA LEU A 290 -6.38 -5.69 -17.65
C LEU A 290 -7.72 -5.01 -17.97
N ASP A 291 -8.13 -4.98 -19.24
CA ASP A 291 -9.40 -4.39 -19.68
C ASP A 291 -10.61 -5.12 -19.09
N TRP A 292 -10.61 -6.45 -19.11
CA TRP A 292 -11.71 -7.23 -18.54
C TRP A 292 -11.78 -7.08 -17.01
N LEU A 293 -10.62 -7.06 -16.35
CA LEU A 293 -10.53 -6.85 -14.91
C LEU A 293 -11.06 -5.47 -14.54
N TRP A 294 -10.69 -4.45 -15.33
CA TRP A 294 -11.16 -3.08 -15.19
C TRP A 294 -12.68 -2.99 -15.31
N ASP A 295 -13.25 -3.48 -16.41
CA ASP A 295 -14.69 -3.42 -16.67
C ASP A 295 -15.49 -4.16 -15.60
N THR A 296 -15.01 -5.33 -15.19
CA THR A 296 -15.67 -6.14 -14.16
C THR A 296 -15.62 -5.45 -12.80
N LEU A 297 -14.46 -4.87 -12.43
CA LEU A 297 -14.30 -4.15 -11.16
C LEU A 297 -15.14 -2.88 -11.11
N MET A 298 -15.19 -2.10 -12.20
CA MET A 298 -16.04 -0.92 -12.31
C MET A 298 -17.52 -1.29 -12.19
N ASN A 299 -17.97 -2.34 -12.87
CA ASN A 299 -19.34 -2.82 -12.73
C ASN A 299 -19.65 -3.23 -11.28
N LEU A 300 -18.73 -3.87 -10.57
CA LEU A 300 -18.91 -4.14 -9.14
C LEU A 300 -19.03 -2.82 -8.36
N ILE A 301 -18.15 -1.85 -8.55
CA ILE A 301 -18.20 -0.59 -7.79
C ILE A 301 -19.52 0.15 -7.98
N PHE A 302 -20.01 0.24 -9.21
CA PHE A 302 -21.28 0.93 -9.51
C PHE A 302 -22.50 0.18 -8.98
N THR A 303 -22.46 -1.15 -8.90
CA THR A 303 -23.63 -1.96 -8.50
C THR A 303 -23.63 -2.37 -7.03
N ARG A 304 -22.46 -2.41 -6.38
CA ARG A 304 -22.27 -2.84 -4.98
C ARG A 304 -22.44 -1.65 -4.03
N THR A 305 -23.63 -1.09 -4.01
CA THR A 305 -24.05 0.03 -3.13
C THR A 305 -24.35 -0.45 -1.70
N PRO A 306 -24.49 0.44 -0.70
CA PRO A 306 -24.96 0.05 0.63
C PRO A 306 -26.29 -0.72 0.57
N ALA A 307 -27.24 -0.24 -0.25
CA ALA A 307 -28.53 -0.88 -0.45
C ALA A 307 -28.42 -2.30 -1.03
N TYR A 308 -27.48 -2.54 -1.95
CA TYR A 308 -27.19 -3.87 -2.50
C TYR A 308 -26.80 -4.86 -1.39
N TYR A 309 -25.99 -4.42 -0.41
CA TYR A 309 -25.53 -5.28 0.67
C TYR A 309 -26.58 -5.46 1.78
N ALA A 310 -27.32 -4.40 2.11
CA ALA A 310 -28.41 -4.46 3.08
C ALA A 310 -29.46 -5.54 2.73
N GLN A 311 -29.73 -5.73 1.44
CA GLN A 311 -30.69 -6.74 0.95
C GLN A 311 -30.18 -8.18 1.02
N ARG A 312 -28.87 -8.41 1.17
CA ARG A 312 -28.25 -9.75 1.09
C ARG A 312 -28.09 -10.46 2.43
N ASN A 313 -28.54 -9.84 3.52
CA ASN A 313 -28.48 -10.38 4.88
C ASN A 313 -27.08 -10.95 5.24
N LEU A 314 -26.01 -10.26 4.80
CA LEU A 314 -24.66 -10.62 5.19
C LEU A 314 -24.43 -10.23 6.67
N PRO A 315 -23.64 -10.99 7.45
CA PRO A 315 -23.47 -10.76 8.88
C PRO A 315 -23.07 -9.33 9.25
N TRP A 316 -22.30 -8.66 8.40
CA TRP A 316 -21.78 -7.32 8.65
C TRP A 316 -22.20 -6.31 7.58
N ALA A 317 -23.37 -6.50 6.95
CA ALA A 317 -23.87 -5.62 5.88
C ALA A 317 -23.94 -4.13 6.29
N LYS A 318 -24.16 -3.82 7.57
CA LYS A 318 -24.17 -2.44 8.10
C LYS A 318 -22.83 -1.72 7.96
N LEU A 319 -21.72 -2.45 7.90
CA LEU A 319 -20.39 -1.85 7.69
C LEU A 319 -20.17 -1.38 6.25
N GLU A 320 -21.10 -1.68 5.34
CA GLU A 320 -21.04 -1.25 3.95
C GLU A 320 -21.62 0.16 3.74
N GLU A 321 -22.05 0.86 4.80
CA GLU A 321 -22.47 2.26 4.75
C GLU A 321 -21.26 3.21 4.69
N ASP A 322 -21.40 4.35 4.01
CA ASP A 322 -20.29 5.31 3.83
C ASP A 322 -19.73 5.80 5.17
N GLY A 323 -20.60 6.16 6.11
CA GLY A 323 -20.20 6.60 7.45
C GLY A 323 -19.44 5.51 8.22
N ALA A 324 -19.92 4.27 8.18
CA ALA A 324 -19.24 3.15 8.84
C ALA A 324 -17.86 2.87 8.24
N ILE A 325 -17.70 2.98 6.92
CA ILE A 325 -16.40 2.84 6.25
C ILE A 325 -15.47 3.98 6.66
N GLN A 326 -15.96 5.22 6.67
CA GLN A 326 -15.17 6.39 7.07
C GLN A 326 -14.71 6.27 8.53
N ASP A 327 -15.61 5.91 9.45
CA ASP A 327 -15.27 5.70 10.87
C ASP A 327 -14.21 4.62 11.03
N LEU A 328 -14.36 3.49 10.31
CA LEU A 328 -13.39 2.41 10.32
C LEU A 328 -12.02 2.88 9.82
N ILE A 329 -11.97 3.58 8.67
CA ILE A 329 -10.73 4.16 8.13
C ILE A 329 -10.12 5.13 9.13
N HIS A 330 -10.92 6.02 9.73
CA HIS A 330 -10.44 6.96 10.71
C HIS A 330 -9.80 6.25 11.91
N TYR A 331 -10.43 5.19 12.38
CA TYR A 331 -9.91 4.35 13.45
C TYR A 331 -8.60 3.66 13.03
N ILE A 332 -8.60 2.87 11.96
CA ILE A 332 -7.45 2.03 11.60
C ILE A 332 -6.31 2.80 10.93
N VAL A 333 -6.52 4.00 10.39
CA VAL A 333 -5.49 4.77 9.69
C VAL A 333 -4.98 5.93 10.55
N TYR A 334 -5.88 6.71 11.15
CA TYR A 334 -5.53 7.98 11.80
C TYR A 334 -5.48 7.93 13.34
N HIS A 335 -6.23 7.02 13.97
CA HIS A 335 -6.40 6.98 15.43
C HIS A 335 -5.90 5.72 16.13
N TYR A 336 -5.45 4.72 15.38
CA TYR A 336 -4.98 3.47 15.94
C TYR A 336 -3.79 3.71 16.89
N GLY A 337 -3.98 3.35 18.17
CA GLY A 337 -3.04 3.60 19.27
C GLY A 337 -3.20 4.91 20.03
N SER A 338 -4.29 5.67 19.83
CA SER A 338 -4.60 6.89 20.58
C SER A 338 -5.85 6.77 21.48
N THR A 339 -6.45 5.60 21.59
CA THR A 339 -7.58 5.36 22.48
C THR A 339 -7.10 5.22 23.92
N ASN A 340 -7.35 6.25 24.73
CA ASN A 340 -7.79 5.98 26.09
C ASN A 340 -9.04 5.11 25.97
N ASP A 341 -9.12 4.05 26.76
CA ASP A 341 -10.28 3.16 26.88
C ASP A 341 -11.60 3.95 26.85
N VAL A 342 -12.28 3.90 25.71
CA VAL A 342 -13.74 3.94 25.66
C VAL A 342 -14.11 3.05 24.48
N GLY A 343 -14.49 1.81 24.79
CA GLY A 343 -15.03 0.89 23.81
C GLY A 343 -16.26 1.49 23.15
N ILE A 344 -16.41 1.23 21.85
CA ILE A 344 -17.71 1.37 21.20
C ILE A 344 -18.59 0.29 21.82
N GLU A 345 -19.45 0.69 22.76
CA GLU A 345 -20.45 -0.20 23.35
C GLU A 345 -21.41 -0.67 22.24
N ALA A 346 -21.44 -1.98 22.03
CA ALA A 346 -22.48 -2.62 21.25
C ALA A 346 -23.81 -2.36 21.97
N GLY A 347 -24.78 -1.81 21.23
CA GLY A 347 -26.09 -1.42 21.75
C GLY A 347 -26.78 -2.51 22.55
N GLU A 348 -27.45 -2.06 23.60
CA GLU A 348 -28.30 -2.81 24.51
C GLU A 348 -29.21 -3.78 23.74
N MET A 349 -29.07 -5.08 24.05
CA MET A 349 -30.13 -6.05 23.79
C MET A 349 -31.21 -5.83 24.84
N ASP A 350 -32.33 -5.23 24.44
CA ASP A 350 -33.55 -5.16 25.23
C ASP A 350 -33.96 -6.59 25.65
N GLY A 351 -34.18 -6.72 26.96
CA GLY A 351 -34.68 -7.92 27.60
C GLY A 351 -36.07 -8.29 27.10
N ILE A 352 -36.20 -9.57 26.75
CA ILE A 352 -37.47 -10.25 26.60
C ILE A 352 -37.96 -10.59 28.02
N GLU A 353 -39.09 -10.01 28.43
CA GLU A 353 -40.08 -10.69 29.28
C GLU A 353 -41.35 -10.94 28.46
#